data_AF-A0A961NEX6-F1
#
_entry.id   AF-A0A961NEX6-F1
#
_cell.length_a   1.000
_cell.length_b   1.000
_cell.length_c   1.000
_cell.angle_alpha   90.00
_cell.angle_beta   90.00
_cell.angle_gamma   90.00
#
_symmetry.space_group_name_H-M   'P 1'
#
loop_
_entity.id
_entity.type
_entity.pdbx_description
1 polymer ?
#
loop_
_entity_poly.entity_id
_entity_poly.type
_entity_poly.pdbx_seq_one_letter_code
_entity_poly.pdbx_strand_id
1 'polypeptide(L)'
;MPDQELVKLGYDLLPGFGAFGWRPPLRKSLKVDGQLGRISLFFDSGSIQKYRFPAIHLFGRNGKEIPIAKVVMSVEASSRDKTQTRDDLMGLLLSRKPIDSGSEARPELKVRFKGPVYLSRIEFAHGRHKFGGSAQHLCMNGYLNNR
;
A
#
# COMPACT_ATOMS: atom_id res chain seq x y z
N MET A 1 -24.55 -1.10 10.27
CA MET A 1 -23.20 -1.49 9.81
C MET A 1 -23.39 -2.37 8.59
N PRO A 2 -22.67 -2.18 7.47
CA PRO A 2 -22.77 -3.10 6.34
C PRO A 2 -22.36 -4.51 6.78
N ASP A 3 -23.08 -5.51 6.26
CA ASP A 3 -22.88 -6.92 6.57
C ASP A 3 -21.44 -7.33 6.26
N GLN A 4 -20.76 -7.96 7.23
CA GLN A 4 -19.36 -8.36 7.07
C GLN A 4 -19.20 -9.39 5.95
N GLU A 5 -20.23 -10.20 5.69
CA GLU A 5 -20.22 -11.17 4.58
C GLU A 5 -20.32 -10.47 3.22
N LEU A 6 -21.14 -9.42 3.10
CA LEU A 6 -21.24 -8.62 1.86
C LEU A 6 -19.95 -7.84 1.59
N VAL A 7 -19.29 -7.33 2.63
CA VAL A 7 -18.00 -6.64 2.50
C VAL A 7 -16.90 -7.62 2.07
N LYS A 8 -16.91 -8.84 2.60
CA LYS A 8 -15.97 -9.90 2.21
C LYS A 8 -16.22 -10.37 0.77
N LEU A 9 -17.46 -10.57 0.38
CA LEU A 9 -17.82 -11.00 -0.97
C LEU A 9 -17.43 -9.97 -2.04
N GLY A 10 -17.68 -8.67 -1.78
CA GLY A 10 -17.25 -7.60 -2.69
C GLY A 10 -15.74 -7.51 -2.86
N TYR A 11 -14.99 -7.93 -1.84
CA TYR A 11 -13.53 -7.98 -1.85
C TYR A 11 -12.98 -9.14 -2.70
N ASP A 12 -13.58 -10.32 -2.56
CA ASP A 12 -13.17 -11.53 -3.28
C ASP A 12 -13.50 -11.43 -4.78
N LEU A 13 -14.62 -10.77 -5.13
CA LEU A 13 -15.07 -10.60 -6.52
C LEU A 13 -14.32 -9.53 -7.31
N LEU A 14 -13.79 -8.49 -6.64
CA LEU A 14 -13.13 -7.37 -7.29
C LEU A 14 -11.80 -7.05 -6.60
N PRO A 15 -10.73 -7.81 -6.86
CA PRO A 15 -9.45 -7.64 -6.18
C PRO A 15 -8.84 -6.23 -6.38
N GLY A 16 -9.28 -5.44 -7.38
CA GLY A 16 -8.88 -4.04 -7.55
C GLY A 16 -9.63 -3.03 -6.67
N PHE A 17 -10.83 -3.38 -6.21
CA PHE A 17 -11.77 -2.55 -5.43
C PHE A 17 -11.75 -2.95 -3.95
N GLY A 18 -11.99 -1.99 -3.05
CA GLY A 18 -12.31 -2.36 -1.67
C GLY A 18 -12.31 -1.21 -0.68
N ALA A 19 -13.10 -1.40 0.38
CA ALA A 19 -13.02 -0.58 1.59
C ALA A 19 -11.95 -1.19 2.52
N PHE A 20 -10.79 -0.54 2.63
CA PHE A 20 -9.75 -0.99 3.56
C PHE A 20 -9.93 -0.36 4.94
N GLY A 21 -9.47 -1.06 5.97
CA GLY A 21 -9.53 -0.60 7.34
C GLY A 21 -8.60 -1.40 8.25
N TRP A 22 -8.58 -1.04 9.53
CA TRP A 22 -7.63 -1.61 10.49
C TRP A 22 -7.98 -3.04 10.94
N ARG A 23 -9.21 -3.50 10.69
CA ARG A 23 -9.71 -4.83 11.08
C ARG A 23 -9.31 -5.90 10.05
N PRO A 24 -9.03 -7.15 10.46
CA PRO A 24 -8.61 -8.24 9.57
C PRO A 24 -9.42 -8.42 8.27
N PRO A 25 -10.77 -8.42 8.26
CA PRO A 25 -11.54 -8.59 7.01
C PRO A 25 -11.45 -7.39 6.05
N LEU A 26 -10.88 -6.27 6.51
CA LEU A 26 -10.73 -5.03 5.74
C LEU A 26 -9.28 -4.81 5.34
N ARG A 27 -8.45 -5.86 5.44
CA ARG A 27 -7.06 -5.85 5.01
C ARG A 27 -6.92 -6.65 3.73
N LYS A 28 -6.14 -6.13 2.81
CA LYS A 28 -5.71 -6.87 1.62
C LYS A 28 -4.46 -7.64 1.94
N SER A 29 -4.40 -8.91 1.61
CA SER A 29 -3.16 -9.68 1.65
C SER A 29 -2.78 -10.14 0.25
N LEU A 30 -1.56 -9.83 -0.18
CA LEU A 30 -0.97 -10.36 -1.39
C LEU A 30 0.15 -11.33 -1.02
N LYS A 31 0.02 -12.57 -1.48
CA LYS A 31 1.05 -13.59 -1.34
C LYS A 31 2.15 -13.33 -2.37
N VAL A 32 3.41 -13.39 -1.93
CA VAL A 32 4.60 -13.09 -2.77
C VAL A 32 5.54 -14.30 -2.83
N ASP A 33 5.81 -14.92 -1.68
CA ASP A 33 6.77 -16.03 -1.51
C ASP A 33 8.09 -15.87 -2.28
N GLY A 34 8.75 -14.71 -2.16
CA GLY A 34 9.94 -14.39 -2.94
C GLY A 34 10.79 -13.25 -2.39
N GLN A 35 11.97 -13.05 -2.99
CA GLN A 35 12.84 -11.92 -2.68
C GLN A 35 12.47 -10.69 -3.53
N LEU A 36 12.27 -9.54 -2.87
CA LEU A 36 12.03 -8.26 -3.52
C LEU A 36 13.09 -7.25 -3.09
N GLY A 37 13.58 -6.43 -4.01
CA GLY A 37 14.35 -5.20 -3.77
C GLY A 37 13.48 -3.93 -3.81
N ARG A 38 12.35 -3.97 -4.53
CA ARG A 38 11.39 -2.86 -4.59
C ARG A 38 9.95 -3.37 -4.70
N ILE A 39 9.03 -2.60 -4.11
CA ILE A 39 7.60 -2.66 -4.44
C ILE A 39 7.14 -1.32 -5.01
N SER A 40 6.28 -1.38 -6.02
CA SER A 40 5.59 -0.24 -6.61
C SER A 40 4.09 -0.43 -6.40
N LEU A 41 3.44 0.51 -5.73
CA LEU A 41 1.99 0.56 -5.59
C LEU A 41 1.45 1.65 -6.48
N PHE A 42 0.45 1.35 -7.32
CA PHE A 42 -0.16 2.39 -8.14
C PHE A 42 -1.67 2.20 -8.24
N PHE A 43 -2.36 3.30 -8.53
CA PHE A 43 -3.79 3.29 -8.84
C PHE A 43 -3.99 3.49 -10.33
N ASP A 44 -4.85 2.68 -10.95
CA ASP A 44 -5.17 2.80 -12.38
C ASP A 44 -6.65 3.14 -12.59
N SER A 45 -7.03 4.42 -12.50
CA SER A 45 -8.45 4.81 -12.49
C SER A 45 -9.01 5.40 -13.76
N GLY A 46 -8.19 5.53 -14.80
CA GLY A 46 -8.61 6.17 -16.05
C GLY A 46 -8.97 7.67 -15.92
N SER A 47 -8.86 8.27 -14.74
CA SER A 47 -9.16 9.67 -14.45
C SER A 47 -8.11 10.30 -13.54
N ILE A 48 -7.89 11.62 -13.70
CA ILE A 48 -6.99 12.40 -12.85
C ILE A 48 -7.69 12.66 -11.51
N GLN A 49 -7.19 12.07 -10.44
CA GLN A 49 -7.70 12.33 -9.10
C GLN A 49 -6.64 12.11 -8.02
N LYS A 50 -6.94 12.56 -6.80
CA LYS A 50 -6.10 12.34 -5.63
C LYS A 50 -6.41 10.99 -5.00
N TYR A 51 -5.37 10.34 -4.51
CA TYR A 51 -5.45 9.07 -3.82
C TYR A 51 -4.75 9.10 -2.48
N ARG A 52 -5.19 8.20 -1.62
CA ARG A 52 -4.51 7.89 -0.38
C ARG A 52 -3.93 6.49 -0.49
N PHE A 53 -2.60 6.38 -0.45
CA PHE A 53 -1.96 5.08 -0.41
C PHE A 53 -2.31 4.36 0.91
N PRO A 54 -2.60 3.06 0.87
CA PRO A 54 -2.81 2.29 2.08
C PRO A 54 -1.48 2.14 2.85
N ALA A 55 -1.58 1.92 4.16
CA ALA A 55 -0.44 1.50 4.96
C ALA A 55 0.02 0.11 4.50
N ILE A 56 1.34 -0.07 4.47
CA ILE A 56 1.99 -1.30 4.00
C ILE A 56 2.53 -2.06 5.19
N HIS A 57 2.24 -3.35 5.26
CA HIS A 57 2.79 -4.27 6.24
C HIS A 57 3.54 -5.39 5.51
N LEU A 58 4.76 -5.66 5.94
CA LEU A 58 5.65 -6.63 5.29
C LEU A 58 5.78 -7.85 6.19
N PHE A 59 5.68 -9.05 5.64
CA PHE A 59 5.83 -10.28 6.42
C PHE A 59 6.94 -11.16 5.85
N GLY A 60 7.84 -11.62 6.72
CA GLY A 60 8.99 -12.43 6.34
C GLY A 60 8.66 -13.91 6.14
N ARG A 61 9.68 -14.73 5.90
CA ARG A 61 9.56 -16.18 5.65
C ARG A 61 8.81 -16.95 6.74
N ASN A 62 8.95 -16.50 7.99
CA ASN A 62 8.31 -17.11 9.16
C ASN A 62 6.88 -16.58 9.42
N GLY A 63 6.31 -15.78 8.50
CA GLY A 63 5.00 -15.16 8.66
C GLY A 63 4.95 -14.05 9.72
N LYS A 64 6.09 -13.64 10.30
CA LYS A 64 6.15 -12.51 11.25
C LYS A 64 6.30 -11.19 10.51
N GLU A 65 5.68 -10.14 11.05
CA GLU A 65 5.78 -8.78 10.52
C GLU A 65 7.23 -8.27 10.64
N ILE A 66 7.75 -7.74 9.54
CA ILE A 66 9.07 -7.12 9.48
C ILE A 66 8.89 -5.61 9.69
N PRO A 67 9.57 -5.01 10.69
CA PRO A 67 9.54 -3.57 10.87
C PRO A 67 10.10 -2.83 9.64
N ILE A 68 9.30 -1.92 9.07
CA ILE A 68 9.65 -1.11 7.89
C ILE A 68 11.03 -0.44 8.05
N ALA A 69 11.28 0.16 9.22
CA ALA A 69 12.54 0.84 9.54
C ALA A 69 13.81 -0.02 9.34
N LYS A 70 13.67 -1.34 9.50
CA LYS A 70 14.81 -2.26 9.35
C LYS A 70 15.17 -2.48 7.88
N VAL A 71 14.18 -2.51 7.00
CA VAL A 71 14.35 -3.01 5.63
C VAL A 71 14.20 -1.96 4.53
N VAL A 72 13.43 -0.90 4.75
CA VAL A 72 13.20 0.14 3.73
C VAL A 72 14.37 1.13 3.70
N MET A 73 14.79 1.48 2.49
CA MET A 73 15.86 2.43 2.19
C MET A 73 15.30 3.78 1.75
N SER A 74 14.34 3.79 0.82
CA SER A 74 13.73 5.02 0.32
C SER A 74 12.26 4.81 -0.05
N VAL A 75 11.52 5.93 -0.06
CA VAL A 75 10.12 5.99 -0.49
C VAL A 75 9.98 7.16 -1.44
N GLU A 76 9.42 6.92 -2.62
CA GLU A 76 9.20 7.92 -3.66
C GLU A 76 7.74 7.88 -4.10
N ALA A 77 7.14 9.04 -4.39
CA ALA A 77 5.81 9.11 -4.99
C ALA A 77 5.92 9.84 -6.34
N SER A 78 5.17 9.41 -7.35
CA SER A 78 5.13 10.07 -8.67
C SER A 78 4.62 11.51 -8.56
N SER A 79 3.64 11.75 -7.70
CA SER A 79 3.25 13.10 -7.26
C SER A 79 2.83 13.10 -5.78
N ARG A 80 2.89 14.26 -5.14
CA ARG A 80 2.56 14.45 -3.72
C ARG A 80 1.43 15.49 -3.57
N ASP A 81 0.59 15.33 -2.55
CA ASP A 81 -0.37 16.38 -2.21
C ASP A 81 0.38 17.66 -1.78
N LYS A 82 -0.05 18.81 -2.31
CA LYS A 82 0.51 20.12 -2.00
C LYS A 82 0.52 20.40 -0.49
N THR A 83 -0.47 19.89 0.25
CA THR A 83 -0.56 20.04 1.71
C THR A 83 0.44 19.16 2.47
N GLN A 84 0.93 18.06 1.87
CA GLN A 84 1.92 17.14 2.46
C GLN A 84 3.34 17.34 1.88
N THR A 85 3.56 18.33 1.02
CA THR A 85 4.87 18.54 0.36
C THR A 85 6.03 18.69 1.36
N ARG A 86 5.76 19.28 2.53
CA ARG A 86 6.75 19.48 3.61
C ARG A 86 7.05 18.22 4.42
N ASP A 87 6.21 17.20 4.34
CA ASP A 87 6.39 15.96 5.09
C ASP A 87 7.38 15.03 4.38
N ASP A 88 8.27 14.42 5.17
CA ASP A 88 9.14 13.34 4.68
C ASP A 88 8.30 12.06 4.46
N LEU A 89 8.35 11.50 3.25
CA LEU A 89 7.58 10.30 2.89
C LEU A 89 8.04 9.09 3.70
N MET A 90 9.34 9.01 3.99
CA MET A 90 9.86 7.95 4.85
C MET A 90 9.29 8.11 6.25
N GLY A 91 9.35 9.31 6.84
CA GLY A 91 8.72 9.63 8.12
C GLY A 91 7.23 9.28 8.17
N LEU A 92 6.45 9.59 7.12
CA LEU A 92 5.04 9.21 7.02
C LEU A 92 4.86 7.68 7.01
N LEU A 93 5.65 6.96 6.20
CA LEU A 93 5.60 5.50 6.13
C LEU A 93 5.95 4.86 7.48
N LEU A 94 7.03 5.30 8.12
CA LEU A 94 7.50 4.79 9.41
C LEU A 94 6.50 5.04 10.53
N SER A 95 5.87 6.23 10.54
CA SER A 95 4.84 6.59 11.52
C SER A 95 3.45 6.04 11.20
N ARG A 96 3.32 5.27 10.11
CA ARG A 96 2.04 4.73 9.60
C ARG A 96 0.99 5.83 9.37
N LYS A 97 1.43 7.05 9.08
CA LYS A 97 0.56 8.17 8.71
C LYS A 97 0.13 8.04 7.25
N PRO A 98 -1.02 8.62 6.88
CA PRO A 98 -1.47 8.61 5.49
C PRO A 98 -0.46 9.29 4.56
N ILE A 99 -0.28 8.69 3.39
CA ILE A 99 0.45 9.27 2.26
C ILE A 99 -0.56 9.57 1.18
N ASP A 100 -0.77 10.85 0.90
CA ASP A 100 -1.71 11.35 -0.10
C ASP A 100 -0.95 11.76 -1.38
N SER A 101 -1.44 11.29 -2.53
CA SER A 101 -0.90 11.64 -3.84
C SER A 101 -1.31 13.04 -4.25
N GLY A 102 -0.61 13.60 -5.24
CA GLY A 102 -1.14 14.70 -6.03
C GLY A 102 -2.29 14.24 -6.94
N SER A 103 -2.85 15.18 -7.70
CA SER A 103 -3.86 14.88 -8.72
C SER A 103 -3.16 14.39 -9.98
N GLU A 104 -3.23 13.09 -10.26
CA GLU A 104 -2.63 12.48 -11.45
C GLU A 104 -3.46 11.27 -11.91
N ALA A 105 -3.30 10.87 -13.17
CA ALA A 105 -4.06 9.76 -13.75
C ALA A 105 -3.64 8.38 -13.20
N ARG A 106 -2.36 8.25 -12.82
CA ARG A 106 -1.79 7.01 -12.31
C ARG A 106 -0.77 7.27 -11.19
N PRO A 107 -1.25 7.56 -9.97
CA PRO A 107 -0.36 7.78 -8.84
C PRO A 107 0.38 6.53 -8.46
N GLU A 108 1.69 6.65 -8.26
CA GLU A 108 2.58 5.56 -7.88
C GLU A 108 3.36 5.90 -6.60
N LEU A 109 3.44 4.95 -5.68
CA LEU A 109 4.31 4.96 -4.51
C LEU A 109 5.33 3.81 -4.63
N LYS A 110 6.60 4.15 -4.73
CA LYS A 110 7.73 3.22 -4.78
C LYS A 110 8.36 3.10 -3.41
N VAL A 111 8.55 1.88 -2.94
CA VAL A 111 9.28 1.57 -1.70
C VAL A 111 10.47 0.70 -2.07
N ARG A 112 11.68 1.23 -1.91
CA ARG A 112 12.93 0.50 -2.16
C ARG A 112 13.47 -0.05 -0.85
N PHE A 113 13.95 -1.29 -0.87
CA PHE A 113 14.58 -1.95 0.27
C PHE A 113 16.10 -1.73 0.26
N LYS A 114 16.74 -1.85 1.43
CA LYS A 114 18.21 -1.73 1.60
C LYS A 114 18.98 -2.83 0.87
N GLY A 115 18.32 -3.95 0.59
CA GLY A 115 18.78 -5.07 -0.21
C GLY A 115 17.60 -6.01 -0.47
N PRO A 116 17.79 -7.13 -1.18
CA PRO A 116 16.73 -8.11 -1.40
C PRO A 116 16.18 -8.65 -0.08
N VAL A 117 14.87 -8.51 0.12
CA VAL A 117 14.14 -8.98 1.31
C VAL A 117 13.21 -10.09 0.90
N TYR A 118 13.30 -11.23 1.57
CA TYR A 118 12.32 -12.30 1.39
C TYR A 118 10.99 -11.94 2.06
N LEU A 119 9.93 -11.91 1.29
CA LEU A 119 8.56 -11.64 1.73
C LEU A 119 7.67 -12.84 1.43
N SER A 120 6.96 -13.33 2.44
CA SER A 120 5.90 -14.34 2.25
C SER A 120 4.60 -13.66 1.81
N ARG A 121 4.27 -12.51 2.41
CA ARG A 121 3.10 -11.70 2.06
C ARG A 121 3.33 -10.22 2.31
N ILE A 122 2.55 -9.42 1.61
CA ILE A 122 2.40 -7.98 1.82
C ILE A 122 0.94 -7.73 2.16
N GLU A 123 0.69 -6.93 3.20
CA GLU A 123 -0.66 -6.59 3.62
C GLU A 123 -0.89 -5.08 3.54
N PHE A 124 -2.07 -4.69 3.07
CA PHE A 124 -2.48 -3.30 2.93
C PHE A 124 -3.70 -3.01 3.80
N ALA A 125 -3.67 -1.89 4.53
CA ALA A 125 -4.75 -1.44 5.39
C ALA A 125 -4.84 0.09 5.46
N HIS A 126 -6.03 0.64 5.73
CA HIS A 126 -6.14 2.03 6.18
C HIS A 126 -6.17 2.12 7.71
N GLY A 127 -5.76 3.28 8.25
CA GLY A 127 -5.75 3.54 9.69
C GLY A 127 -7.15 3.56 10.35
N ARG A 128 -7.19 3.75 11.67
CA ARG A 128 -8.40 3.61 12.53
C ARG A 128 -9.64 4.42 12.14
N HIS A 129 -9.53 5.42 11.26
CA HIS A 129 -10.57 6.47 11.11
C HIS A 129 -11.06 6.73 9.69
N LYS A 130 -10.48 6.11 8.64
CA LYS A 130 -10.92 6.38 7.26
C LYS A 130 -10.89 5.10 6.43
N PHE A 131 -12.07 4.64 6.04
CA PHE A 131 -12.20 3.83 4.83
C PHE A 131 -11.82 4.74 3.66
N GLY A 132 -10.90 4.29 2.81
CA GLY A 132 -10.54 5.06 1.62
C GLY A 132 -11.75 5.22 0.72
N GLY A 133 -11.79 6.31 -0.05
CA GLY A 133 -12.65 6.33 -1.25
C GLY A 133 -12.29 5.13 -2.13
N SER A 134 -13.26 4.61 -2.88
CA SER A 134 -13.12 3.43 -3.72
C SER A 134 -11.88 3.56 -4.61
N ALA A 135 -10.75 2.98 -4.20
CA ALA A 135 -9.60 2.81 -5.06
C ALA A 135 -10.03 1.75 -6.07
N GLN A 136 -10.39 2.17 -7.27
CA GLN A 136 -11.03 1.27 -8.23
C GLN A 136 -10.04 0.20 -8.72
N HIS A 137 -8.72 0.48 -8.69
CA HIS A 137 -7.68 -0.45 -9.15
C HIS A 137 -6.36 -0.25 -8.38
N LEU A 138 -6.27 -0.67 -7.11
CA LEU A 138 -4.96 -0.74 -6.44
C LEU A 138 -4.15 -1.90 -7.02
N CYS A 139 -3.06 -1.56 -7.69
CA CYS A 139 -2.14 -2.49 -8.32
C CYS A 139 -0.79 -2.47 -7.58
N MET A 140 -0.11 -3.61 -7.57
CA MET A 140 1.23 -3.73 -6.99
C MET A 140 2.14 -4.52 -7.94
N ASN A 141 3.33 -3.99 -8.19
CA ASN A 141 4.42 -4.71 -8.83
C ASN A 141 5.57 -4.91 -7.84
N GLY A 142 6.15 -6.11 -7.81
CA GLY A 142 7.36 -6.43 -7.06
C GLY A 142 8.54 -6.65 -7.99
N TYR A 143 9.72 -6.16 -7.61
CA TYR A 143 10.94 -6.31 -8.40
C TYR A 143 12.06 -6.84 -7.50
N LEU A 144 12.86 -7.78 -8.00
CA LEU A 144 14.05 -8.28 -7.31
C LEU A 144 15.15 -7.19 -7.23
N ASN A 145 15.23 -6.35 -8.25
CA ASN A 145 16.25 -5.32 -8.39
C ASN A 145 15.72 -3.95 -7.96
N ASN A 146 16.64 -3.06 -7.54
CA ASN A 146 16.30 -1.72 -7.07
C ASN A 146 16.10 -0.68 -8.20
N ARG A 147 16.34 -1.07 -9.47
CA ARG A 147 16.23 -0.22 -10.67
C ARG A 147 14.78 0.01 -11.06
#